data_AF-A0A953F4C3-F1
#
_entry.id   AF-A0A953F4C3-F1
#
_cell.length_a   1.000
_cell.length_b   1.000
_cell.length_c   1.000
_cell.angle_alpha   90.00
_cell.angle_beta   90.00
_cell.angle_gamma   90.00
#
_symmetry.space_group_name_H-M   'P 1'
#
loop_
_entity.id
_entity.type
_entity.pdbx_description
1 polymer ?
#
loop_
_entity_poly.entity_id
_entity_poly.type
_entity_poly.pdbx_seq_one_letter_code
_entity_poly.pdbx_strand_id
1 'polypeptide(L)'
;MPDYLAEYKAYYTARAKRFEADPDFPFSAKAENDLRDAMLSCNELGEFKQKLGNLNDLCAIALAKDGNVMRFKHYTALEEKVRALGPERIIAKADQYTQVMDLITMINEEENRNSLEIAADSLEPFEGNWFMLERLEVYEKAEVPAQWKKHMAQSAEEIRASLRENHRSTEEDMQRWKSGWKLDLNLLDETRHRRRFPYPDEEIRFRKQQYESIISKA
;
A
#
# COMPACT_ATOMS: atom_id res chain seq x y z
N MET A 1 -52.23 13.52 7.22
CA MET A 1 -51.04 13.75 6.36
C MET A 1 -49.82 13.27 7.12
N PRO A 2 -48.81 12.68 6.46
CA PRO A 2 -47.57 12.29 7.11
C PRO A 2 -46.91 13.52 7.74
N ASP A 3 -46.42 13.38 8.97
CA ASP A 3 -45.56 14.40 9.59
C ASP A 3 -44.14 14.20 9.08
N TYR A 4 -43.88 14.74 7.89
CA TYR A 4 -42.58 14.61 7.25
C TYR A 4 -41.44 15.17 8.12
N LEU A 5 -41.67 16.21 8.93
CA LEU A 5 -40.63 16.73 9.81
C LEU A 5 -40.20 15.68 10.85
N ALA A 6 -41.16 15.02 11.49
CA ALA A 6 -40.88 13.94 12.43
C ALA A 6 -40.17 12.75 11.76
N GLU A 7 -40.58 12.37 10.55
CA GLU A 7 -39.94 11.30 9.77
C GLU A 7 -38.47 11.62 9.46
N TYR A 8 -38.16 12.84 9.00
CA TYR A 8 -36.78 13.25 8.74
C TYR A 8 -35.94 13.33 10.03
N LYS A 9 -36.50 13.82 11.15
CA LYS A 9 -35.81 13.82 12.45
C LYS A 9 -35.47 12.39 12.89
N ALA A 10 -36.39 11.45 12.72
CA ALA A 10 -36.15 10.04 13.00
C ALA A 10 -35.07 9.44 12.08
N TYR A 11 -35.11 9.76 10.78
CA TYR A 11 -34.11 9.32 9.81
C TYR A 11 -32.69 9.77 10.18
N TYR A 12 -32.47 11.07 10.42
CA TYR A 12 -31.15 11.58 10.77
C TYR A 12 -30.66 11.07 12.14
N THR A 13 -31.58 10.83 13.08
CA THR A 13 -31.24 10.16 14.34
C THR A 13 -30.76 8.74 14.13
N ALA A 14 -31.46 7.94 13.32
CA ALA A 14 -31.07 6.58 13.00
C ALA A 14 -29.76 6.52 12.19
N ARG A 15 -29.50 7.52 11.33
CA ARG A 15 -28.26 7.66 10.58
C ARG A 15 -27.06 7.87 11.50
N ALA A 16 -27.13 8.83 12.43
CA ALA A 16 -26.04 9.11 13.38
C ALA A 16 -25.76 7.92 14.32
N LYS A 17 -26.79 7.17 14.73
CA LYS A 17 -26.66 5.98 15.57
C LYS A 17 -25.73 4.89 15.00
N ARG A 18 -25.50 4.86 13.68
CA ARG A 18 -24.59 3.89 13.04
C ARG A 18 -23.16 4.00 13.56
N PHE A 19 -22.75 5.16 14.03
CA PHE A 19 -21.38 5.46 14.44
C PHE A 19 -21.21 5.64 15.96
N GLU A 20 -22.32 5.66 16.72
CA GLU A 20 -22.33 6.10 18.13
C GLU A 20 -21.55 5.18 19.09
N ALA A 21 -21.33 3.92 18.71
CA ALA A 21 -20.60 2.92 19.49
C ALA A 21 -19.38 2.33 18.77
N ASP A 22 -18.99 2.88 17.62
CA ASP A 22 -17.89 2.35 16.83
C ASP A 22 -16.59 3.13 17.10
N PRO A 23 -15.61 2.53 17.81
CA PRO A 23 -14.36 3.20 18.15
C PRO A 23 -13.47 3.48 16.94
N ASP A 24 -13.71 2.83 15.79
CA ASP A 24 -12.94 3.05 14.57
C ASP A 24 -13.46 4.22 13.72
N PHE A 25 -14.62 4.80 14.08
CA PHE A 25 -15.24 5.92 13.35
C PHE A 25 -15.51 7.20 14.18
N PRO A 26 -14.54 7.70 14.97
CA PRO A 26 -14.76 8.86 15.83
C PRO A 26 -15.04 10.15 15.05
N PHE A 27 -14.44 10.34 13.87
CA PHE A 27 -14.69 11.55 13.08
C PHE A 27 -16.09 11.52 12.46
N SER A 28 -16.49 10.38 11.90
CA SER A 28 -17.82 10.19 11.31
C SER A 28 -18.90 10.33 12.38
N ALA A 29 -18.69 9.77 13.57
CA ALA A 29 -19.61 9.91 14.69
C ALA A 29 -19.86 11.39 15.02
N LYS A 30 -18.79 12.20 15.08
CA LYS A 30 -18.93 13.64 15.31
C LYS A 30 -19.69 14.33 14.17
N ALA A 31 -19.29 14.12 12.93
CA ALA A 31 -19.88 14.81 11.78
C ALA A 31 -21.37 14.45 11.57
N GLU A 32 -21.74 13.19 11.78
CA GLU A 32 -23.13 12.72 11.68
C GLU A 32 -24.00 13.24 12.83
N ASN A 33 -23.43 13.42 14.03
CA ASN A 33 -24.12 14.11 15.12
C ASN A 33 -24.35 15.59 14.81
N ASP A 34 -23.36 16.29 14.26
CA ASP A 34 -23.52 17.70 13.84
C ASP A 34 -24.65 17.84 12.77
N LEU A 35 -24.71 16.91 11.80
CA LEU A 35 -25.76 16.85 10.79
C LEU A 35 -27.15 16.51 11.36
N ARG A 36 -27.21 15.55 12.30
CA ARG A 36 -28.43 15.21 13.02
C ARG A 36 -28.95 16.41 13.80
N ASP A 37 -28.08 17.09 14.54
CA ASP A 37 -28.46 18.19 15.42
C ASP A 37 -28.99 19.39 14.60
N ALA A 38 -28.43 19.63 13.41
CA ALA A 38 -28.99 20.57 12.43
C ALA A 38 -30.46 20.24 12.08
N MET A 39 -30.77 18.97 11.77
CA MET A 39 -32.15 18.53 11.48
C MET A 39 -33.07 18.61 12.71
N LEU A 40 -32.59 18.17 13.88
CA LEU A 40 -33.39 18.15 15.11
C LEU A 40 -33.78 19.57 15.56
N SER A 41 -32.92 20.55 15.29
CA SER A 41 -33.18 21.96 15.58
C SER A 41 -34.24 22.61 14.68
N CYS A 42 -34.68 21.95 13.60
CA CYS A 42 -35.67 22.51 12.68
C CYS A 42 -37.09 22.49 13.27
N ASN A 43 -37.81 23.62 13.17
CA ASN A 43 -39.24 23.67 13.50
C ASN A 43 -40.13 23.36 12.29
N GLU A 44 -39.60 23.53 11.08
CA GLU A 44 -40.21 23.13 9.82
C GLU A 44 -39.13 22.65 8.84
N LEU A 45 -39.52 21.85 7.84
CA LEU A 45 -38.58 21.25 6.90
C LEU A 45 -37.80 22.27 6.06
N GLY A 46 -38.42 23.42 5.76
CA GLY A 46 -37.79 24.48 4.96
C GLY A 46 -36.51 25.05 5.60
N GLU A 47 -36.43 25.05 6.94
CA GLU A 47 -35.26 25.53 7.67
C GLU A 47 -34.01 24.68 7.41
N PHE A 48 -34.19 23.38 7.11
CA PHE A 48 -33.07 22.45 7.03
C PHE A 48 -32.10 22.84 5.91
N LYS A 49 -32.60 23.34 4.77
CA LYS A 49 -31.75 23.81 3.66
C LYS A 49 -30.77 24.91 4.11
N GLN A 50 -31.20 25.80 5.00
CA GLN A 50 -30.35 26.88 5.51
C GLN A 50 -29.35 26.36 6.55
N LYS A 51 -29.76 25.40 7.39
CA LYS A 51 -28.92 24.82 8.45
C LYS A 51 -27.95 23.74 7.96
N LEU A 52 -28.20 23.15 6.79
CA LEU A 52 -27.40 22.06 6.23
C LEU A 52 -25.97 22.51 5.87
N GLY A 53 -25.81 23.71 5.30
CA GLY A 53 -24.50 24.21 4.85
C GLY A 53 -23.73 23.16 4.04
N ASN A 54 -22.50 22.84 4.48
CA ASN A 54 -21.65 21.78 3.94
C ASN A 54 -21.58 20.52 4.83
N LEU A 55 -22.53 20.31 5.75
CA LEU A 55 -22.47 19.20 6.71
C LEU A 55 -22.45 17.82 6.03
N ASN A 56 -23.08 17.67 4.86
CA ASN A 56 -23.01 16.42 4.09
C ASN A 56 -21.58 16.16 3.56
N ASP A 57 -20.88 17.20 3.07
CA ASP A 57 -19.49 17.08 2.63
C ASP A 57 -18.59 16.73 3.82
N LEU A 58 -18.81 17.37 4.97
CA LEU A 58 -18.05 17.10 6.20
C LEU A 58 -18.26 15.66 6.70
N CYS A 59 -19.45 15.07 6.54
CA CYS A 59 -19.66 13.65 6.83
C CYS A 59 -18.83 12.75 5.90
N ALA A 60 -18.76 13.06 4.61
CA ALA A 60 -17.96 12.29 3.65
C ALA A 60 -16.44 12.43 3.92
N ILE A 61 -15.98 13.63 4.26
CA ILE A 61 -14.59 13.91 4.66
C ILE A 61 -14.23 13.11 5.92
N ALA A 62 -15.10 13.13 6.93
CA ALA A 62 -14.90 12.39 8.17
C ALA A 62 -14.79 10.88 7.93
N LEU A 63 -15.67 10.32 7.09
CA LEU A 63 -15.63 8.91 6.72
C LEU A 63 -14.34 8.51 6.00
N ALA A 64 -13.89 9.34 5.05
CA ALA A 64 -12.62 9.11 4.37
C ALA A 64 -11.43 9.15 5.34
N LYS A 65 -11.47 10.05 6.33
CA LYS A 65 -10.43 10.16 7.36
C LYS A 65 -10.40 8.95 8.29
N ASP A 66 -11.54 8.51 8.82
CA ASP A 66 -11.63 7.27 9.62
C ASP A 66 -11.09 6.07 8.83
N GLY A 67 -11.52 5.95 7.56
CA GLY A 67 -11.01 4.95 6.61
C GLY A 67 -9.48 4.89 6.53
N ASN A 68 -8.85 6.06 6.41
CA ASN A 68 -7.40 6.14 6.32
C ASN A 68 -6.70 5.95 7.67
N VAL A 69 -7.29 6.36 8.79
CA VAL A 69 -6.75 6.03 10.12
C VAL A 69 -6.69 4.52 10.34
N MET A 70 -7.75 3.79 9.97
CA MET A 70 -7.75 2.34 10.03
C MET A 70 -6.68 1.71 9.13
N ARG A 71 -6.57 2.16 7.87
CA ARG A 71 -5.53 1.67 6.94
C ARG A 71 -4.12 1.95 7.47
N PHE A 72 -3.87 3.15 7.99
CA PHE A 72 -2.58 3.52 8.58
C PHE A 72 -2.22 2.62 9.75
N LYS A 73 -3.16 2.40 10.68
CA LYS A 73 -3.00 1.49 11.82
C LYS A 73 -2.70 0.07 11.36
N HIS A 74 -3.43 -0.43 10.35
CA HIS A 74 -3.22 -1.76 9.78
C HIS A 74 -1.81 -1.92 9.20
N TYR A 75 -1.37 -1.02 8.32
CA TYR A 75 -0.04 -1.10 7.71
C TYR A 75 1.08 -0.92 8.74
N THR A 76 0.90 -0.02 9.72
CA THR A 76 1.86 0.16 10.82
C THR A 76 2.01 -1.11 11.65
N ALA A 77 0.90 -1.77 12.00
CA ALA A 77 0.93 -3.04 12.75
C ALA A 77 1.63 -4.17 11.95
N LEU A 78 1.57 -4.10 10.62
CA LEU A 78 2.30 -5.00 9.74
C LEU A 78 3.74 -4.55 9.46
N GLU A 79 4.23 -3.43 10.00
CA GLU A 79 5.54 -2.86 9.64
C GLU A 79 5.69 -2.56 8.14
N GLU A 80 4.57 -2.32 7.44
CA GLU A 80 4.46 -1.97 6.02
C GLU A 80 4.66 -0.46 5.82
N LYS A 81 5.87 0.03 6.12
CA LYS A 81 6.17 1.47 6.19
C LYS A 81 5.87 2.23 4.90
N VAL A 82 6.12 1.63 3.73
CA VAL A 82 5.88 2.28 2.42
C VAL A 82 4.39 2.33 2.09
N ARG A 83 3.60 1.31 2.44
CA ARG A 83 2.13 1.33 2.25
C ARG A 83 1.43 2.29 3.21
N ALA A 84 2.02 2.55 4.37
CA ALA A 84 1.49 3.46 5.37
C ALA A 84 1.55 4.94 4.95
N LEU A 85 2.45 5.33 4.03
CA LEU A 85 2.67 6.74 3.64
C LEU A 85 1.42 7.41 3.05
N GLY A 86 0.62 6.69 2.28
CA GLY A 86 -0.55 7.20 1.58
C GLY A 86 -1.64 7.59 2.57
N PRO A 87 -2.11 6.64 3.41
CA PRO A 87 -3.01 6.94 4.51
C PRO A 87 -2.49 8.05 5.43
N GLU A 88 -1.20 8.04 5.78
CA GLU A 88 -0.57 9.09 6.61
C GLU A 88 -0.75 10.48 5.99
N ARG A 89 -0.39 10.64 4.70
CA ARG A 89 -0.51 11.91 3.97
C ARG A 89 -1.97 12.34 3.80
N ILE A 90 -2.88 11.40 3.54
CA ILE A 90 -4.31 11.69 3.40
C ILE A 90 -4.87 12.20 4.73
N ILE A 91 -4.57 11.55 5.85
CA ILE A 91 -5.02 11.99 7.20
C ILE A 91 -4.53 13.41 7.49
N ALA A 92 -3.27 13.72 7.16
CA ALA A 92 -2.67 15.03 7.40
C ALA A 92 -3.31 16.16 6.57
N LYS A 93 -3.94 15.83 5.43
CA LYS A 93 -4.53 16.78 4.49
C LYS A 93 -6.04 16.88 4.56
N ALA A 94 -6.74 15.82 4.99
CA ALA A 94 -8.20 15.71 4.90
C ALA A 94 -8.96 16.91 5.49
N ASP A 95 -8.51 17.44 6.63
CA ASP A 95 -9.18 18.56 7.31
C ASP A 95 -9.06 19.91 6.58
N GLN A 96 -8.24 19.99 5.52
CA GLN A 96 -8.08 21.20 4.71
C GLN A 96 -9.18 21.35 3.66
N TYR A 97 -9.98 20.30 3.44
CA TYR A 97 -11.01 20.25 2.42
C TYR A 97 -12.39 20.50 3.03
N THR A 98 -13.23 21.24 2.32
CA THR A 98 -14.62 21.50 2.70
C THR A 98 -15.64 21.02 1.67
N GLN A 99 -15.15 20.54 0.51
CA GLN A 99 -15.95 19.98 -0.58
C GLN A 99 -15.48 18.56 -0.89
N VAL A 100 -16.42 17.62 -1.05
CA VAL A 100 -16.08 16.20 -1.24
C VAL A 100 -15.30 15.92 -2.53
N MET A 101 -15.56 16.67 -3.60
CA MET A 101 -14.92 16.44 -4.89
C MET A 101 -13.42 16.82 -4.89
N ASP A 102 -13.07 17.88 -4.16
CA ASP A 102 -11.68 18.29 -3.98
C ASP A 102 -10.92 17.28 -3.13
N LEU A 103 -11.57 16.75 -2.08
CA LEU A 103 -11.02 15.67 -1.25
C LEU A 103 -10.75 14.41 -2.08
N ILE A 104 -11.71 13.98 -2.90
CA ILE A 104 -11.57 12.79 -3.77
C ILE A 104 -10.35 12.95 -4.70
N THR A 105 -10.18 14.14 -5.28
CA THR A 105 -9.03 14.44 -6.14
C THR A 105 -7.72 14.29 -5.38
N MET A 106 -7.61 14.89 -4.19
CA MET A 106 -6.41 14.76 -3.34
C MET A 106 -6.13 13.32 -2.93
N ILE A 107 -7.15 12.55 -2.55
CA ILE A 107 -7.00 11.13 -2.18
C ILE A 107 -6.42 10.35 -3.36
N ASN A 108 -6.99 10.53 -4.56
CA ASN A 108 -6.50 9.83 -5.75
C ASN A 108 -5.05 10.19 -6.08
N GLU A 109 -4.65 11.46 -5.92
CA GLU A 109 -3.26 11.90 -6.12
C GLU A 109 -2.31 11.21 -5.13
N GLU A 110 -2.66 11.15 -3.84
CA GLU A 110 -1.83 10.50 -2.82
C GLU A 110 -1.81 8.98 -2.96
N GLU A 111 -2.93 8.34 -3.31
CA GLU A 111 -2.99 6.89 -3.58
C GLU A 111 -2.16 6.51 -4.83
N ASN A 112 -2.22 7.31 -5.90
CA ASN A 112 -1.40 7.11 -7.09
C ASN A 112 0.09 7.27 -6.77
N ARG A 113 0.45 8.31 -6.02
CA ARG A 113 1.82 8.52 -5.55
C ARG A 113 2.31 7.34 -4.72
N ASN A 114 1.51 6.88 -3.75
CA ASN A 114 1.88 5.74 -2.93
C ASN A 114 2.00 4.44 -3.74
N SER A 115 1.18 4.27 -4.78
CA SER A 115 1.26 3.10 -5.65
C SER A 115 2.61 3.03 -6.37
N LEU A 116 3.13 4.17 -6.83
CA LEU A 116 4.48 4.27 -7.38
C LEU A 116 5.57 3.99 -6.33
N GLU A 117 5.39 4.49 -5.10
CA GLU A 117 6.32 4.23 -4.00
C GLU A 117 6.37 2.74 -3.63
N ILE A 118 5.21 2.05 -3.61
CA ILE A 118 5.13 0.59 -3.41
C ILE A 118 5.81 -0.16 -4.55
N ALA A 119 5.54 0.22 -5.81
CA ALA A 119 6.17 -0.43 -6.95
C ALA A 119 7.69 -0.27 -6.93
N ALA A 120 8.18 0.88 -6.47
CA ALA A 120 9.60 1.15 -6.29
C ALA A 120 10.23 0.45 -5.08
N ASP A 121 9.44 0.02 -4.10
CA ASP A 121 9.87 -0.80 -2.97
C ASP A 121 9.85 -2.29 -3.37
N SER A 122 10.49 -2.61 -4.50
CA SER A 122 10.51 -3.95 -5.08
C SER A 122 11.87 -4.61 -4.91
N LEU A 123 11.85 -5.91 -4.64
CA LEU A 123 13.00 -6.81 -4.67
C LEU A 123 12.90 -7.81 -5.83
N GLU A 124 12.04 -7.56 -6.81
CA GLU A 124 11.76 -8.46 -7.93
C GLU A 124 13.01 -8.99 -8.63
N PRO A 125 14.05 -8.19 -8.96
CA PRO A 125 15.23 -8.73 -9.63
C PRO A 125 15.94 -9.81 -8.82
N PHE A 126 15.81 -9.81 -7.51
CA PHE A 126 16.35 -10.87 -6.64
C PHE A 126 15.33 -11.99 -6.42
N GLU A 127 14.10 -11.63 -6.06
CA GLU A 127 13.00 -12.57 -5.78
C GLU A 127 12.64 -13.44 -6.98
N GLY A 128 12.42 -12.82 -8.14
CA GLY A 128 12.07 -13.50 -9.38
C GLY A 128 13.20 -14.41 -9.90
N ASN A 129 14.43 -14.17 -9.46
CA ASN A 129 15.61 -14.92 -9.85
C ASN A 129 16.06 -15.96 -8.81
N TRP A 130 15.31 -16.13 -7.70
CA TRP A 130 15.67 -17.06 -6.64
C TRP A 130 15.89 -18.49 -7.15
N PHE A 131 14.97 -19.01 -7.96
CA PHE A 131 15.07 -20.36 -8.53
C PHE A 131 16.28 -20.53 -9.44
N MET A 132 16.73 -19.45 -10.10
CA MET A 132 17.91 -19.47 -10.96
C MET A 132 19.19 -19.60 -10.13
N LEU A 133 19.24 -18.98 -8.95
CA LEU A 133 20.35 -19.13 -8.01
C LEU A 133 20.44 -20.56 -7.46
N GLU A 134 19.30 -21.17 -7.13
CA GLU A 134 19.25 -22.58 -6.73
C GLU A 134 19.72 -23.50 -7.87
N ARG A 135 19.22 -23.27 -9.09
CA ARG A 135 19.61 -24.06 -10.26
C ARG A 135 21.09 -23.89 -10.61
N LEU A 136 21.64 -22.69 -10.45
CA LEU A 136 23.07 -22.43 -10.61
C LEU A 136 23.88 -23.29 -9.65
N GLU A 137 23.50 -23.33 -8.37
CA GLU A 137 24.18 -24.18 -7.39
C GLU A 137 24.17 -25.66 -7.78
N VAL A 138 23.05 -26.18 -8.30
CA VAL A 138 23.00 -27.56 -8.80
C VAL A 138 24.03 -27.77 -9.91
N TYR A 139 24.11 -26.87 -10.88
CA TYR A 139 25.08 -27.01 -11.97
C TYR A 139 26.54 -26.88 -11.53
N GLU A 140 26.82 -26.09 -10.50
CA GLU A 140 28.17 -25.90 -9.97
C GLU A 140 28.65 -27.06 -9.09
N LYS A 141 27.74 -27.67 -8.33
CA LYS A 141 28.08 -28.68 -7.32
C LYS A 141 27.78 -30.11 -7.74
N ALA A 142 27.01 -30.33 -8.80
CA ALA A 142 26.63 -31.69 -9.20
C ALA A 142 27.85 -32.54 -9.60
N GLU A 143 27.98 -33.69 -8.97
CA GLU A 143 28.97 -34.70 -9.33
C GLU A 143 28.45 -35.52 -10.51
N VAL A 144 28.92 -35.19 -11.72
CA VAL A 144 28.52 -35.87 -12.96
C VAL A 144 29.71 -36.57 -13.64
N PRO A 145 29.46 -37.61 -14.45
CA PRO A 145 30.48 -38.21 -15.30
C PRO A 145 31.23 -37.17 -16.14
N ALA A 146 32.51 -37.42 -16.43
CA ALA A 146 33.40 -36.46 -17.09
C ALA A 146 32.82 -35.89 -18.40
N GLN A 147 32.10 -36.69 -19.18
CA GLN A 147 31.46 -36.29 -20.42
C GLN A 147 30.43 -35.16 -20.26
N TRP A 148 29.82 -35.02 -19.08
CA TRP A 148 28.79 -34.02 -18.80
C TRP A 148 29.34 -32.75 -18.13
N LYS A 149 30.57 -32.76 -17.59
CA LYS A 149 31.14 -31.62 -16.86
C LYS A 149 31.15 -30.33 -17.67
N LYS A 150 31.46 -30.41 -18.97
CA LYS A 150 31.44 -29.26 -19.88
C LYS A 150 30.04 -28.67 -20.02
N HIS A 151 29.02 -29.52 -20.14
CA HIS A 151 27.63 -29.09 -20.25
C HIS A 151 27.18 -28.40 -18.95
N MET A 152 27.50 -28.96 -17.78
CA MET A 152 27.18 -28.36 -16.49
C MET A 152 27.80 -26.96 -16.35
N ALA A 153 29.08 -26.80 -16.69
CA ALA A 153 29.76 -25.51 -16.67
C ALA A 153 29.13 -24.49 -17.63
N GLN A 154 28.75 -24.93 -18.85
CA GLN A 154 28.07 -24.07 -19.81
C GLN A 154 26.70 -23.61 -19.29
N SER A 155 25.88 -24.52 -18.73
CA SER A 155 24.59 -24.16 -18.16
C SER A 155 24.73 -23.21 -16.96
N ALA A 156 25.77 -23.35 -16.14
CA ALA A 156 26.06 -22.42 -15.05
C ALA A 156 26.36 -21.01 -15.60
N GLU A 157 27.17 -20.89 -16.64
CA GLU A 157 27.47 -19.58 -17.25
C GLU A 157 26.25 -18.96 -17.96
N GLU A 158 25.42 -19.77 -18.62
CA GLU A 158 24.16 -19.30 -19.21
C GLU A 158 23.23 -18.72 -18.13
N ILE A 159 23.11 -19.38 -16.98
CA ILE A 159 22.33 -18.87 -15.85
C ILE A 159 22.93 -17.56 -15.32
N ARG A 160 24.26 -17.47 -15.16
CA ARG A 160 24.92 -16.23 -14.74
C ARG A 160 24.65 -15.08 -15.71
N ALA A 161 24.67 -15.35 -17.02
CA ALA A 161 24.33 -14.37 -18.04
C ALA A 161 22.86 -13.93 -17.94
N SER A 162 21.92 -14.86 -17.79
CA SER A 162 20.50 -14.54 -17.60
C SER A 162 20.23 -13.76 -16.32
N LEU A 163 20.91 -14.07 -15.21
CA LEU A 163 20.80 -13.31 -13.96
C LEU A 163 21.21 -11.84 -14.15
N ARG A 164 22.31 -11.59 -14.87
CA ARG A 164 22.77 -10.23 -15.19
C ARG A 164 21.80 -9.51 -16.12
N GLU A 165 21.29 -10.21 -17.13
CA GLU A 165 20.31 -9.66 -18.06
C GLU A 165 19.00 -9.28 -17.35
N ASN A 166 18.45 -10.19 -16.54
CA ASN A 166 17.23 -9.94 -15.80
C ASN A 166 17.40 -8.76 -14.83
N HIS A 167 18.53 -8.70 -14.12
CA HIS A 167 18.86 -7.56 -13.27
C HIS A 167 18.86 -6.25 -14.06
N ARG A 168 19.60 -6.19 -15.17
CA ARG A 168 19.70 -5.00 -16.02
C ARG A 168 18.34 -4.59 -16.60
N SER A 169 17.61 -5.55 -17.17
CA SER A 169 16.30 -5.31 -17.78
C SER A 169 15.30 -4.78 -16.76
N THR A 170 15.24 -5.36 -15.57
CA THR A 170 14.34 -4.86 -14.52
C THR A 170 14.77 -3.47 -14.05
N GLU A 171 16.07 -3.20 -13.86
CA GLU A 171 16.54 -1.85 -13.55
C GLU A 171 16.15 -0.84 -14.64
N GLU A 172 16.38 -1.15 -15.91
CA GLU A 172 16.01 -0.28 -17.04
C GLU A 172 14.50 -0.01 -17.12
N ASP A 173 13.67 -1.02 -16.89
CA ASP A 173 12.22 -0.85 -16.85
C ASP A 173 11.78 -0.01 -15.65
N MET A 174 12.39 -0.21 -14.47
CA MET A 174 12.10 0.56 -13.26
C MET A 174 12.52 2.03 -13.38
N GLN A 175 13.59 2.33 -14.12
CA GLN A 175 14.01 3.70 -14.41
C GLN A 175 12.94 4.51 -15.14
N ARG A 176 12.05 3.87 -15.91
CA ARG A 176 10.91 4.53 -16.58
C ARG A 176 9.88 5.06 -15.59
N TRP A 177 9.77 4.41 -14.43
CA TRP A 177 8.79 4.76 -13.39
C TRP A 177 9.40 5.58 -12.26
N LYS A 178 10.65 5.30 -11.89
CA LYS A 178 11.40 6.02 -10.86
C LYS A 178 12.85 6.20 -11.31
N SER A 179 13.13 7.42 -11.78
CA SER A 179 14.50 7.81 -12.14
C SER A 179 15.46 7.61 -10.96
N GLY A 180 16.61 7.02 -11.25
CA GLY A 180 17.63 6.68 -10.27
C GLY A 180 17.33 5.43 -9.44
N TRP A 181 16.27 4.67 -9.74
CA TRP A 181 16.00 3.42 -9.05
C TRP A 181 17.13 2.39 -9.24
N LYS A 182 17.55 1.78 -8.15
CA LYS A 182 18.46 0.65 -8.13
C LYS A 182 17.97 -0.37 -7.13
N LEU A 183 18.28 -1.64 -7.36
CA LEU A 183 17.98 -2.68 -6.40
C LEU A 183 18.75 -2.42 -5.09
N ASP A 184 18.03 -2.31 -3.98
CA ASP A 184 18.62 -2.24 -2.64
C ASP A 184 18.38 -3.55 -1.89
N LEU A 185 19.37 -4.44 -1.90
CA LEU A 185 19.31 -5.73 -1.23
C LEU A 185 19.38 -5.61 0.31
N ASN A 186 19.60 -4.42 0.87
CA ASN A 186 19.49 -4.22 2.32
C ASN A 186 18.03 -4.22 2.79
N LEU A 187 17.08 -4.00 1.87
CA LEU A 187 15.66 -4.10 2.18
C LEU A 187 15.23 -5.53 2.52
N LEU A 188 16.00 -6.56 2.15
CA LEU A 188 15.72 -7.96 2.50
C LEU A 188 15.62 -8.21 4.00
N ASP A 189 16.36 -7.44 4.80
CA ASP A 189 16.40 -7.58 6.25
C ASP A 189 15.19 -6.89 6.92
N GLU A 190 14.39 -6.13 6.17
CA GLU A 190 13.20 -5.49 6.69
C GLU A 190 12.02 -6.48 6.75
N THR A 191 11.28 -6.44 7.86
CA THR A 191 10.19 -7.38 8.18
C THR A 191 9.22 -7.61 7.00
N ARG A 192 8.83 -6.55 6.28
CA ARG A 192 7.88 -6.62 5.16
C ARG A 192 8.39 -7.45 3.98
N HIS A 193 9.67 -7.33 3.66
CA HIS A 193 10.30 -8.07 2.57
C HIS A 193 10.66 -9.48 3.00
N ARG A 194 11.17 -9.62 4.23
CA ARG A 194 11.53 -10.92 4.82
C ARG A 194 10.38 -11.93 4.82
N ARG A 195 9.13 -11.48 5.01
CA ARG A 195 7.92 -12.31 4.97
C ARG A 195 7.68 -13.01 3.63
N ARG A 196 8.26 -12.49 2.53
CA ARG A 196 8.12 -13.06 1.18
C ARG A 196 9.02 -14.27 0.96
N PHE A 197 10.00 -14.49 1.83
CA PHE A 197 10.96 -15.57 1.75
C PHE A 197 10.69 -16.62 2.84
N PRO A 198 10.13 -17.79 2.53
CA PRO A 198 9.92 -18.85 3.51
C PRO A 198 11.20 -19.65 3.82
N TYR A 199 12.38 -19.01 3.75
CA TYR A 199 13.68 -19.65 3.93
C TYR A 199 14.37 -19.17 5.22
N PRO A 200 15.29 -19.95 5.81
CA PRO A 200 16.13 -19.49 6.92
C PRO A 200 17.00 -18.28 6.55
N ASP A 201 17.32 -17.43 7.53
CA ASP A 201 18.11 -16.21 7.28
C ASP A 201 19.50 -16.49 6.73
N GLU A 202 20.10 -17.62 7.09
CA GLU A 202 21.38 -18.06 6.54
C GLU A 202 21.32 -18.33 5.04
N GLU A 203 20.24 -18.93 4.55
CA GLU A 203 20.02 -19.20 3.13
C GLU A 203 19.80 -17.88 2.38
N ILE A 204 19.00 -16.96 2.94
CA ILE A 204 18.78 -15.63 2.34
C ILE A 204 20.11 -14.86 2.25
N ARG A 205 20.93 -14.86 3.31
CA ARG A 205 22.25 -14.21 3.29
C ARG A 205 23.18 -14.85 2.25
N PHE A 206 23.19 -16.18 2.16
CA PHE A 206 23.97 -16.89 1.15
C PHE A 206 23.54 -16.51 -0.27
N ARG A 207 22.23 -16.53 -0.57
CA ARG A 207 21.68 -16.16 -1.87
C ARG A 207 21.90 -14.71 -2.21
N LYS A 208 21.76 -13.80 -1.24
CA LYS A 208 22.08 -12.37 -1.39
C LYS A 208 23.53 -12.20 -1.85
N GLN A 209 24.49 -12.80 -1.14
CA GLN A 209 25.91 -12.74 -1.50
C GLN A 209 26.19 -13.38 -2.86
N GLN A 210 25.58 -14.53 -3.15
CA GLN A 210 25.72 -15.21 -4.44
C GLN A 210 25.25 -14.29 -5.57
N TYR A 211 24.06 -13.69 -5.44
CA TYR A 211 23.49 -12.78 -6.43
C TYR A 211 24.35 -11.52 -6.61
N GLU A 212 24.74 -10.85 -5.52
CA GLU A 212 25.63 -9.67 -5.53
C GLU A 212 26.94 -9.98 -6.28
N SER A 213 27.54 -11.14 -6.03
CA SER A 213 28.78 -11.55 -6.70
C SER A 213 28.63 -11.77 -8.21
N ILE A 214 27.42 -12.04 -8.70
CA ILE A 214 27.11 -12.28 -10.10
C ILE A 214 26.90 -10.97 -10.84
N ILE A 215 26.09 -10.07 -10.25
CA ILE A 215 25.72 -8.79 -10.86
C ILE A 215 26.85 -7.75 -10.77
N SER A 216 27.70 -7.82 -9.74
CA SER A 216 28.88 -6.94 -9.61
C SER A 216 29.99 -7.22 -10.63
N LYS A 217 29.94 -8.40 -11.27
CA LYS A 217 30.87 -8.81 -12.33
C LYS A 217 30.30 -8.57 -13.74
N ALA A 218 29.20 -7.82 -13.85
CA ALA A 218 28.58 -7.42 -15.11
C ALA A 218 29.23 -6.16 -15.69
#